data_AF-A0A495KYL2-F1
#
_entry.id   AF-A0A495KYL2-F1
#
_cell.length_a   1.000
_cell.length_b   1.000
_cell.length_c   1.000
_cell.angle_alpha   90.00
_cell.angle_beta   90.00
_cell.angle_gamma   90.00
#
_symmetry.space_group_name_H-M   'P 1'
#
loop_
_entity.id
_entity.type
_entity.pdbx_description
1 polymer ?
#
loop_
_entity_poly.entity_id
_entity_poly.type
_entity_poly.pdbx_seq_one_letter_code
_entity_poly.pdbx_strand_id
1 'polypeptide(L)'
;MTPAGNRPMLQGDGIVRVHWVLGTDRLRAVCHCGAQRLFEDPVVLWEWVLDHPDGHRPGSADEAGPAPAGDERRPRTPVPAGR
;
A
#
# COMPACT_ATOMS: atom_id res chain seq x y z
N MET A 1 14.95 -27.38 7.90
CA MET A 1 14.24 -26.25 7.25
C MET A 1 14.90 -24.96 7.72
N THR A 2 15.81 -24.42 6.92
CA THR A 2 16.41 -23.10 7.16
C THR A 2 15.30 -22.06 7.00
N PRO A 3 15.06 -21.14 7.95
CA PRO A 3 14.14 -20.05 7.70
C PRO A 3 14.65 -19.29 6.48
N ALA A 4 13.78 -19.06 5.50
CA ALA A 4 14.11 -18.20 4.37
C ALA A 4 14.60 -16.88 4.96
N GLY A 5 15.89 -16.59 4.78
CA GLY A 5 16.51 -15.37 5.27
C GLY A 5 15.66 -14.21 4.80
N ASN A 6 15.13 -13.45 5.75
CA ASN A 6 14.40 -12.22 5.46
C ASN A 6 15.34 -11.37 4.61
N ARG A 7 15.07 -11.25 3.30
CA ARG A 7 15.86 -10.37 2.42
C ARG A 7 15.94 -9.05 3.17
N PRO A 8 17.13 -8.51 3.48
CA PRO A 8 17.20 -7.28 4.25
C PRO A 8 16.36 -6.25 3.49
N MET A 9 15.25 -5.83 4.10
CA MET A 9 14.42 -4.76 3.56
C MET A 9 15.36 -3.62 3.23
N LEU A 10 15.24 -3.07 2.02
CA LEU A 10 16.04 -1.92 1.62
C LEU A 10 15.96 -0.86 2.71
N GLN A 11 17.11 -0.40 3.20
CA GLN A 11 17.23 0.63 4.23
C GLN A 11 17.87 1.87 3.63
N GLY A 12 17.64 3.03 4.22
CA GLY A 12 18.20 4.30 3.80
C GLY A 12 17.17 5.44 3.80
N ASP A 13 17.67 6.67 3.85
CA ASP A 13 16.87 7.88 4.06
C ASP A 13 16.06 8.33 2.84
N GLY A 14 16.20 7.65 1.69
CA GLY A 14 15.42 7.89 0.47
C GLY A 14 14.50 6.74 0.08
N ILE A 15 14.36 5.71 0.92
CA ILE A 15 13.57 4.53 0.60
C ILE A 15 12.11 4.73 1.03
N VAL A 16 11.23 4.89 0.05
CA VAL A 16 9.77 4.80 0.22
C VAL A 16 9.31 3.35 0.06
N ARG A 17 8.28 2.94 0.80
CA ARG A 17 7.74 1.57 0.74
C ARG A 17 6.26 1.60 0.43
N VAL A 18 5.85 0.77 -0.53
CA VAL A 18 4.46 0.68 -0.98
C VAL A 18 4.06 -0.78 -1.00
N HIS A 19 2.94 -1.09 -0.35
CA HIS A 19 2.42 -2.45 -0.25
C HIS A 19 0.92 -2.45 -0.56
N TRP A 20 0.47 -3.40 -1.37
CA TRP A 20 -0.96 -3.65 -1.55
C TRP A 20 -1.56 -4.25 -0.27
N VAL A 21 -2.70 -3.73 0.16
CA VAL A 21 -3.49 -4.28 1.25
C VAL A 21 -4.28 -5.47 0.72
N LEU A 22 -3.95 -6.66 1.20
CA LEU A 22 -4.55 -7.91 0.75
C LEU A 22 -6.07 -7.90 0.85
N GLY A 23 -6.73 -8.37 -0.21
CA GLY A 23 -8.20 -8.42 -0.28
C GLY A 23 -8.86 -7.08 -0.62
N THR A 24 -8.09 -6.03 -0.89
CA THR A 24 -8.58 -4.71 -1.30
C THR A 24 -7.78 -4.20 -2.50
N ASP A 25 -8.28 -3.14 -3.14
CA ASP A 25 -7.52 -2.38 -4.14
C ASP A 25 -6.75 -1.20 -3.51
N ARG A 26 -6.45 -1.27 -2.21
CA ARG A 26 -5.77 -0.18 -1.48
C ARG A 26 -4.27 -0.39 -1.39
N LEU A 27 -3.55 0.70 -1.45
CA LEU A 27 -2.09 0.80 -1.31
C LEU A 27 -1.74 1.44 0.03
N ARG A 28 -0.89 0.79 0.81
CA ARG A 28 -0.24 1.38 2.00
C ARG A 28 1.11 1.94 1.59
N ALA A 29 1.25 3.26 1.70
CA ALA A 29 2.51 3.96 1.50
C ALA A 29 3.18 4.25 2.84
N VAL A 30 4.51 4.17 2.87
CA VAL A 30 5.37 4.57 3.98
C VAL A 30 6.47 5.47 3.40
N CYS A 31 6.49 6.73 3.83
CA CYS A 31 7.53 7.68 3.48
C CYS A 31 8.85 7.30 4.18
N HIS A 32 9.99 7.79 3.68
CA HIS A 32 11.29 7.57 4.30
C HIS A 32 11.38 8.11 5.75
N CYS A 33 10.59 9.14 6.08
CA CYS A 33 10.47 9.66 7.46
C CYS A 33 9.62 8.78 8.40
N GLY A 34 9.01 7.71 7.89
CA GLY A 34 8.16 6.79 8.66
C GLY A 34 6.68 7.16 8.73
N ALA A 35 6.27 8.30 8.16
CA ALA A 35 4.85 8.62 7.97
C ALA A 35 4.19 7.57 7.06
N GLN A 36 2.93 7.24 7.32
CA GLN A 36 2.21 6.18 6.59
C GLN A 36 0.76 6.57 6.31
N ARG A 37 0.22 6.17 5.15
CA ARG A 37 -1.17 6.42 4.77
C ARG A 37 -1.67 5.37 3.78
N LEU A 38 -3.00 5.19 3.70
CA LEU A 38 -3.68 4.35 2.72
C LEU A 38 -4.21 5.18 1.56
N PHE A 39 -4.12 4.63 0.35
CA PHE A 39 -4.60 5.25 -0.88
C PHE A 39 -5.32 4.22 -1.74
N GLU A 40 -6.30 4.68 -2.51
CA GLU A 40 -6.92 3.91 -3.59
C GLU A 40 -6.31 4.31 -4.94
N ASP A 41 -5.94 5.59 -5.08
CA ASP A 41 -5.29 6.11 -6.28
C ASP A 41 -3.75 6.07 -6.15
N PRO A 42 -3.03 5.37 -7.05
CA PRO A 42 -1.58 5.33 -7.05
C PRO A 42 -0.92 6.68 -7.40
N VAL A 43 -1.57 7.56 -8.18
CA VAL A 43 -1.03 8.89 -8.52
C VAL A 43 -0.98 9.76 -7.28
N VAL A 44 -2.10 9.85 -6.55
CA VAL A 44 -2.19 10.61 -5.28
C VAL A 44 -1.20 10.08 -4.25
N LEU A 45 -0.98 8.76 -4.23
CA LEU A 45 0.06 8.15 -3.40
C LEU A 45 1.44 8.68 -3.76
N TRP A 46 1.80 8.72 -5.05
CA TRP A 46 3.11 9.17 -5.50
C TRP A 46 3.34 10.65 -5.25
N GLU A 47 2.33 11.48 -5.49
CA GLU A 47 2.35 12.89 -5.12
C GLU A 47 2.66 13.03 -3.63
N TRP A 48 1.95 12.30 -2.76
CA TRP A 48 2.16 12.37 -1.31
C TRP A 48 3.56 11.90 -0.87
N VAL A 49 4.04 10.74 -1.30
CA VAL A 49 5.36 10.25 -0.82
C VAL A 49 6.54 11.09 -1.29
N LEU A 50 6.38 11.83 -2.40
CA LEU A 50 7.42 12.69 -2.98
C LEU A 50 7.37 14.14 -2.46
N ASP A 51 6.25 14.57 -1.86
CA ASP A 51 6.06 15.93 -1.31
C ASP A 51 6.67 16.14 0.09
N HIS A 52 7.59 15.26 0.51
CA HIS A 52 8.29 15.45 1.79
C HIS A 52 9.11 16.76 1.77
N PRO A 53 9.01 17.62 2.81
CA PRO A 53 8.56 17.35 4.18
C PRO A 53 7.08 17.62 4.50
N ASP A 54 6.28 18.08 3.54
CA ASP A 54 4.95 18.63 3.83
C ASP A 54 3.95 17.55 4.28
N GLY A 55 3.25 17.82 5.39
CA GLY A 55 2.16 16.96 5.87
C GLY A 55 2.56 15.59 6.44
N HIS A 56 3.86 15.33 6.69
CA HIS A 56 4.34 14.03 7.15
C HIS A 56 4.61 14.02 8.67
N ARG A 57 3.74 13.36 9.45
CA ARG A 57 3.96 13.09 10.88
C ARG A 57 4.21 11.58 11.12
N PRO A 58 5.38 11.19 11.65
CA PRO A 58 5.65 9.78 11.96
C PRO A 58 4.69 9.28 13.04
N GLY A 59 4.09 8.10 12.82
CA GLY A 59 3.17 7.47 13.77
C GLY A 59 1.69 7.81 13.58
N SER A 60 1.34 8.75 12.69
CA SER A 60 -0.05 8.92 12.28
C SER A 60 -0.45 7.78 11.34
N ALA A 61 -1.19 6.80 11.83
CA ALA A 61 -2.07 6.01 10.98
C ALA A 61 -3.31 6.87 10.70
N ASP A 62 -3.16 7.95 9.94
CA ASP A 62 -4.30 8.80 9.62
C ASP A 62 -5.25 8.01 8.71
N GLU A 63 -6.34 7.60 9.37
CA GLU A 63 -7.69 7.30 8.92
C GLU A 63 -7.83 7.09 7.41
N ALA A 64 -8.22 5.86 7.05
CA ALA A 64 -8.66 5.54 5.71
C ALA A 64 -9.63 6.64 5.24
N GLY A 65 -9.26 7.35 4.16
CA GLY A 65 -10.16 8.26 3.47
C GLY A 65 -11.52 7.58 3.21
N PRO A 66 -12.60 8.37 3.09
CA PRO A 66 -13.96 7.85 3.02
C PRO A 66 -14.03 6.73 2.00
N ALA A 67 -14.47 5.54 2.44
CA ALA A 67 -14.58 4.39 1.57
C ALA A 67 -15.52 4.73 0.40
N PRO A 68 -15.11 4.51 -0.86
CA PRO A 68 -16.06 4.54 -1.96
C PRO A 68 -17.09 3.45 -1.70
N ALA A 69 -18.36 3.80 -1.95
CA ALA A 69 -19.48 2.87 -1.86
C ALA A 69 -19.12 1.60 -2.62
N GLY A 70 -19.29 0.45 -1.94
CA GLY A 70 -18.74 -0.83 -2.37
C GLY A 70 -19.07 -1.16 -3.82
N ASP A 71 -18.02 -1.44 -4.59
CA ASP A 71 -18.15 -2.04 -5.91
C ASP A 71 -18.63 -3.48 -5.74
N GLU A 72 -19.83 -3.75 -6.23
CA GLU A 72 -20.47 -5.06 -6.18
C GLU A 72 -19.50 -6.15 -6.61
N ARG A 73 -19.36 -7.16 -5.75
CA ARG A 73 -18.46 -8.30 -5.96
C ARG A 73 -18.75 -8.96 -7.31
N ARG A 74 -17.97 -8.61 -8.34
CA ARG A 74 -18.05 -9.25 -9.65
C ARG A 74 -17.82 -10.75 -9.47
N PRO A 75 -18.77 -11.62 -9.87
CA PRO A 75 -18.59 -13.06 -9.72
C PRO A 75 -17.38 -13.50 -10.55
N ARG A 76 -16.46 -14.24 -9.91
CA ARG A 76 -15.33 -14.87 -10.60
C ARG A 76 -15.90 -15.95 -11.52
N THR A 77 -15.76 -15.79 -12.82
CA THR A 77 -16.06 -16.85 -13.78
C THR A 77 -15.15 -18.05 -13.50
N PRO A 78 -15.69 -19.26 -13.28
CA PRO A 78 -14.86 -20.45 -13.15
C PRO A 78 -14.10 -20.70 -14.46
N VAL A 79 -12.79 -20.92 -14.37
CA VAL A 79 -12.00 -21.43 -15.49
C VAL A 79 -12.39 -22.90 -15.69
N PRO A 80 -12.83 -23.32 -16.90
CA PRO A 80 -13.17 -24.72 -17.14
C PRO A 80 -11.91 -25.58 -17.03
N ALA A 81 -12.01 -26.69 -16.30
CA ALA A 81 -10.95 -27.70 -16.27
C ALA A 81 -10.81 -28.30 -17.67
N GLY A 82 -9.66 -28.07 -18.30
CA GLY A 82 -9.29 -28.68 -19.58
C GLY A 82 -9.31 -30.20 -19.46
N ARG A 83 -9.77 -30.84 -20.54
CA ARG A 83 -9.98 -32.29 -20.66
C ARG A 83 -8.68 -33.05 -20.84
#